data_AF-R7ZQQ8-F1
#
_entry.id   AF-R7ZQQ8-F1
#
_cell.length_a   1.000
_cell.length_b   1.000
_cell.length_c   1.000
_cell.angle_alpha   90.00
_cell.angle_beta   90.00
_cell.angle_gamma   90.00
#
_symmetry.space_group_name_H-M   'P 1'
#
loop_
_entity.id
_entity.type
_entity.pdbx_description
1 polymer ?
#
loop_
_entity_poly.entity_id
_entity_poly.type
_entity_poly.pdbx_seq_one_letter_code
_entity_poly.pdbx_strand_id
1 'polypeptide(L)'
;MTTKNLRKMKLSISPNVHLVEPGDFEPTDHWYPRVLNSNIHPLVSYFLNLSNEQIAERYCRLNPGANFSAVERLLAYQPTYFRWSGTDLMHVTNHEGNRKLTVIETNSCPSGQKSMPLLDMNAEKGGYKRLIESTFKPMVDGHDESGVLAVIYDKNPMENVGYAATIADVFGENVYLAKFVTGDGDPPVRFDGGKMSVRSEKEDWIEVRAAFRYVTQMPWDRLPLASKTLLLNPLEACLAGGRNKTMASRAYEEFNAANSDNGIGIFTPQTFREVEINQLNGYLSQLGGSMVIKVPDSNAGQGVYTIVNQQELDKAMEILAKNPDDRYIVQQLIASNHIEGTDPSKNWYHVGTIPDSKGRSYVFDIRMMMHATDEGMRPLAAYSRKANLPLNRPIPEGMDSWDVYGTNLSIKGEDGWTYADERLMLFDIRNFGLLGLGMDELIQGFLQSVMAVYAIDQQAIRMYNPKKSD
;
A
#
# COMPACT_ATOMS: atom_id res chain seq x y z
N MET A 1 -6.26 35.27 8.49
CA MET A 1 -6.97 34.66 9.63
C MET A 1 -8.15 33.87 9.09
N THR A 2 -7.92 32.59 8.81
CA THR A 2 -8.97 31.67 8.35
C THR A 2 -8.65 30.31 8.97
N THR A 3 -9.15 30.09 10.18
CA THR A 3 -9.20 28.80 10.85
C THR A 3 -10.06 27.87 10.00
N LYS A 4 -9.42 27.06 9.14
CA LYS A 4 -10.11 25.97 8.44
C LYS A 4 -10.55 24.94 9.48
N ASN A 5 -11.85 24.65 9.46
CA ASN A 5 -12.53 23.64 10.26
C ASN A 5 -11.84 22.27 10.18
N LEU A 6 -10.91 21.99 11.10
CA LEU A 6 -10.76 20.63 11.62
C LEU A 6 -12.04 20.36 12.39
N ARG A 7 -13.00 19.66 11.78
CA ARG A 7 -14.10 19.03 12.53
C ARG A 7 -13.43 18.21 13.63
N LYS A 8 -13.59 18.62 14.89
CA LYS A 8 -13.22 17.79 16.04
C LYS A 8 -13.94 16.46 15.86
N MET A 9 -13.18 15.36 15.86
CA MET A 9 -13.75 14.03 16.04
C MET A 9 -14.66 14.06 17.27
N LYS A 10 -15.78 13.34 17.26
CA LYS A 10 -16.67 13.31 18.44
C LYS A 10 -15.95 12.68 19.63
N LEU A 11 -15.06 11.74 19.37
CA LEU A 11 -14.14 11.18 20.35
C LEU A 11 -13.05 12.20 20.72
N SER A 12 -12.99 12.57 22.00
CA SER A 12 -11.89 13.34 22.57
C SER A 12 -10.67 12.43 22.72
N ILE A 13 -9.89 12.30 21.66
CA ILE A 13 -8.65 11.50 21.68
C ILE A 13 -7.63 12.20 22.58
N SER A 14 -7.26 11.52 23.67
CA SER A 14 -6.14 11.94 24.52
C SER A 14 -4.85 12.05 23.69
N PRO A 15 -3.95 13.01 23.96
CA PRO A 15 -2.77 13.25 23.13
C PRO A 15 -1.86 12.02 22.94
N ASN A 16 -1.84 11.12 23.92
CA ASN A 16 -0.89 10.01 23.98
C ASN A 16 -1.58 8.64 23.92
N VAL A 17 -2.52 8.37 24.83
CA VAL A 17 -3.26 7.10 24.89
C VAL A 17 -4.72 7.36 25.19
N HIS A 18 -5.57 6.69 24.44
CA HIS A 18 -7.01 6.74 24.59
C HIS A 18 -7.57 5.33 24.74
N LEU A 19 -8.46 5.13 25.71
CA LEU A 19 -9.21 3.89 25.86
C LEU A 19 -10.43 3.94 24.93
N VAL A 20 -10.60 2.92 24.09
CA VAL A 20 -11.73 2.78 23.17
C VAL A 20 -12.61 1.63 23.65
N GLU A 21 -13.90 1.88 23.81
CA GLU A 21 -14.88 0.95 24.36
C GLU A 21 -15.75 0.33 23.23
N PRO A 22 -16.32 -0.87 23.46
CA PRO A 22 -17.36 -1.39 22.56
C PRO A 22 -18.51 -0.39 22.41
N GLY A 23 -18.92 -0.11 21.18
CA GLY A 23 -19.95 0.87 20.82
C GLY A 23 -19.40 2.22 20.34
N ASP A 24 -18.09 2.48 20.44
CA ASP A 24 -17.49 3.77 20.08
C ASP A 24 -17.35 4.02 18.56
N PHE A 25 -17.69 3.05 17.70
CA PHE A 25 -17.54 3.23 16.25
C PHE A 25 -18.54 4.27 15.70
N GLU A 26 -18.02 5.40 15.23
CA GLU A 26 -18.81 6.46 14.59
C GLU A 26 -18.37 6.60 13.13
N PRO A 27 -19.23 6.28 12.14
CA PRO A 27 -18.83 6.29 10.73
C PRO A 27 -18.28 7.65 10.27
N THR A 28 -18.84 8.75 10.76
CA THR A 28 -18.43 10.09 10.35
C THR A 28 -17.01 10.48 10.78
N ASP A 29 -16.42 9.72 11.72
CA ASP A 29 -15.08 9.91 12.25
C ASP A 29 -14.01 9.08 11.50
N HIS A 30 -14.40 8.07 10.71
CA HIS A 30 -13.49 7.08 10.13
C HIS A 30 -13.51 6.99 8.60
N TRP A 31 -14.52 7.55 7.96
CA TRP A 31 -14.71 7.55 6.52
C TRP A 31 -14.63 8.96 5.95
N TYR A 32 -14.14 9.11 4.71
CA TYR A 32 -14.30 10.39 4.04
C TYR A 32 -15.79 10.69 3.83
N PRO A 33 -16.25 11.95 3.99
CA PRO A 33 -17.65 12.30 3.74
C PRO A 33 -18.12 11.89 2.34
N ARG A 34 -17.24 11.98 1.32
CA ARG A 34 -17.53 11.52 -0.04
C ARG A 34 -17.78 10.01 -0.14
N VAL A 35 -17.18 9.21 0.73
CA VAL A 35 -17.33 7.75 0.78
C VAL A 35 -18.66 7.35 1.43
N LEU A 36 -19.04 8.00 2.53
CA LEU A 36 -20.36 7.77 3.15
C LEU A 36 -21.53 8.14 2.23
N ASN A 37 -21.29 9.04 1.27
CA ASN A 37 -22.28 9.50 0.30
C ASN A 37 -22.08 8.87 -1.09
N SER A 38 -21.34 7.77 -1.22
CA SER A 38 -21.13 7.10 -2.51
C SER A 38 -21.60 5.66 -2.49
N ASN A 39 -22.12 5.20 -3.63
CA ASN A 39 -22.47 3.81 -3.85
C ASN A 39 -21.34 3.10 -4.58
N ILE A 40 -20.94 1.94 -4.08
CA ILE A 40 -19.96 1.08 -4.74
C ILE A 40 -20.39 0.75 -6.18
N HIS A 41 -19.44 0.71 -7.11
CA HIS A 41 -19.73 0.28 -8.47
C HIS A 41 -20.10 -1.22 -8.51
N PRO A 42 -21.16 -1.66 -9.21
CA PRO A 42 -21.60 -3.06 -9.20
C PRO A 42 -20.52 -4.08 -9.58
N LEU A 43 -19.69 -3.75 -10.58
CA LEU A 43 -18.56 -4.60 -11.00
C LEU A 43 -17.55 -4.79 -9.86
N VAL A 44 -17.26 -3.74 -9.09
CA VAL A 44 -16.31 -3.79 -7.98
C VAL A 44 -16.91 -4.57 -6.81
N SER A 45 -18.20 -4.38 -6.53
CA SER A 45 -18.91 -5.20 -5.55
C SER A 45 -18.87 -6.68 -5.91
N TYR A 46 -19.12 -7.02 -7.18
CA TYR A 46 -19.03 -8.41 -7.65
C TYR A 46 -17.61 -8.97 -7.52
N PHE A 47 -16.59 -8.20 -7.94
CA PHE A 47 -15.18 -8.57 -7.81
C PHE A 47 -14.80 -8.91 -6.36
N LEU A 48 -15.23 -8.10 -5.40
CA LEU A 48 -14.95 -8.32 -3.98
C LEU A 48 -15.62 -9.58 -3.39
N ASN A 49 -16.61 -10.14 -4.09
CA ASN A 49 -17.35 -11.34 -3.69
C ASN A 49 -16.98 -12.59 -4.51
N LEU A 50 -16.11 -12.50 -5.52
CA LEU A 50 -15.65 -13.66 -6.29
C LEU A 50 -14.96 -14.68 -5.38
N SER A 51 -15.17 -15.98 -5.59
CA SER A 51 -14.39 -17.02 -4.92
C SER A 51 -12.97 -17.11 -5.49
N ASN A 52 -12.04 -17.70 -4.74
CA ASN A 52 -10.68 -17.92 -5.22
C ASN A 52 -10.65 -18.83 -6.46
N GLU A 53 -11.54 -19.82 -6.53
CA GLU A 53 -11.72 -20.67 -7.72
C GLU A 53 -12.15 -19.86 -8.95
N GLN A 54 -13.16 -18.99 -8.83
CA GLN A 54 -13.60 -18.13 -9.93
C GLN A 54 -12.48 -17.20 -10.43
N ILE A 55 -11.69 -16.66 -9.50
CA ILE A 55 -10.52 -15.82 -9.82
C ILE A 55 -9.47 -16.65 -10.58
N ALA A 56 -9.14 -17.85 -10.10
CA ALA A 56 -8.16 -18.73 -10.74
C ALA A 56 -8.60 -19.14 -12.15
N GLU A 57 -9.85 -19.60 -12.31
CA GLU A 57 -10.40 -20.02 -13.60
C GLU A 57 -10.38 -18.89 -14.61
N ARG A 58 -10.85 -17.70 -14.21
CA ARG A 58 -10.88 -16.54 -15.10
C ARG A 58 -9.48 -16.08 -15.47
N TYR A 59 -8.55 -16.05 -14.52
CA TYR A 59 -7.16 -15.67 -14.78
C TYR A 59 -6.48 -16.62 -15.75
N CYS A 60 -6.55 -17.94 -15.52
CA CYS A 60 -5.94 -18.93 -16.42
C CYS A 60 -6.60 -18.97 -17.79
N ARG A 61 -7.89 -18.64 -17.91
CA ARG A 61 -8.55 -18.49 -19.22
C ARG A 61 -7.94 -17.36 -20.06
N LEU A 62 -7.58 -16.25 -19.43
CA LEU A 62 -6.98 -15.08 -20.08
C LEU A 62 -5.46 -15.21 -20.24
N ASN A 63 -4.84 -16.11 -19.48
CA ASN A 63 -3.42 -16.39 -19.49
C ASN A 63 -3.23 -17.90 -19.70
N PRO A 64 -3.41 -18.44 -20.92
CA PRO A 64 -3.44 -19.88 -21.17
C PRO A 64 -2.12 -20.60 -20.87
N GLY A 65 -1.01 -19.85 -20.73
CA GLY A 65 0.27 -20.40 -20.26
C GLY A 65 0.38 -20.55 -18.74
N ALA A 66 -0.53 -19.97 -17.96
CA ALA A 66 -0.48 -20.01 -16.50
C ALA A 66 -0.97 -21.37 -15.97
N ASN A 67 -0.18 -21.96 -15.07
CA ASN A 67 -0.53 -23.19 -14.37
C ASN A 67 -1.63 -22.94 -13.33
N PHE A 68 -2.78 -23.56 -13.52
CA PHE A 68 -3.94 -23.41 -12.64
C PHE A 68 -3.64 -23.76 -11.18
N SER A 69 -3.00 -24.91 -10.93
CA SER A 69 -2.68 -25.35 -9.56
C SER A 69 -1.70 -24.40 -8.85
N ALA A 70 -0.78 -23.77 -9.59
CA ALA A 70 0.11 -22.75 -9.02
C ALA A 70 -0.67 -21.49 -8.61
N VAL A 71 -1.61 -21.04 -9.45
CA VAL A 71 -2.50 -19.91 -9.15
C VAL A 71 -3.40 -20.21 -7.94
N GLU A 72 -3.97 -21.42 -7.88
CA GLU A 72 -4.82 -21.85 -6.78
C GLU A 72 -4.05 -21.87 -5.45
N ARG A 73 -2.81 -22.40 -5.43
CA ARG A 73 -1.95 -22.38 -4.25
C ARG A 73 -1.63 -20.96 -3.77
N LEU A 74 -1.42 -20.02 -4.70
CA LEU A 74 -1.19 -18.62 -4.36
C LEU A 74 -2.42 -17.97 -3.73
N LEU A 75 -3.61 -18.23 -4.28
CA LEU A 75 -4.85 -17.71 -3.74
C LEU A 75 -5.22 -18.34 -2.39
N ALA A 76 -4.92 -19.62 -2.19
CA ALA A 76 -5.10 -20.33 -0.92
C ALA A 76 -4.02 -19.99 0.13
N TYR A 77 -2.97 -19.25 -0.25
CA TYR A 77 -1.84 -18.99 0.63
C TYR A 77 -2.22 -18.21 1.89
N GLN A 78 -1.66 -18.63 3.03
CA GLN A 78 -1.76 -17.93 4.29
C GLN A 78 -0.35 -17.49 4.75
N PRO A 79 0.00 -16.20 4.60
CA PRO A 79 1.31 -15.67 4.99
C PRO A 79 1.65 -15.92 6.46
N THR A 80 2.94 -16.11 6.74
CA THR A 80 3.46 -16.18 8.11
C THR A 80 3.59 -14.78 8.71
N TYR A 81 4.14 -13.84 7.96
CA TYR A 81 4.45 -12.48 8.40
C TYR A 81 3.57 -11.41 7.74
N PHE A 82 3.20 -11.57 6.47
CA PHE A 82 2.64 -10.49 5.66
C PHE A 82 1.14 -10.65 5.36
N ARG A 83 0.31 -10.66 6.40
CA ARG A 83 -1.13 -11.01 6.32
C ARG A 83 -2.06 -9.88 5.89
N TRP A 84 -1.64 -8.62 5.99
CA TRP A 84 -2.44 -7.46 5.54
C TRP A 84 -1.58 -6.51 4.71
N SER A 85 -2.02 -6.18 3.50
CA SER A 85 -1.14 -5.52 2.55
C SER A 85 -1.89 -4.64 1.56
N GLY A 86 -1.18 -3.66 1.01
CA GLY A 86 -1.69 -2.83 -0.06
C GLY A 86 -0.64 -2.63 -1.15
N THR A 87 -1.02 -2.99 -2.37
CA THR A 87 -0.15 -2.94 -3.55
C THR A 87 -0.55 -1.78 -4.43
N ASP A 88 0.42 -0.97 -4.83
CA ASP A 88 0.22 0.05 -5.87
C ASP A 88 0.50 -0.57 -7.23
N LEU A 89 -0.49 -0.47 -8.11
CA LEU A 89 -0.44 -0.96 -9.47
C LEU A 89 -0.63 0.20 -10.44
N MET A 90 -0.04 0.10 -11.63
CA MET A 90 -0.33 1.02 -12.74
C MET A 90 -0.82 0.24 -13.95
N HIS A 91 -1.83 0.78 -14.63
CA HIS A 91 -2.36 0.19 -15.87
C HIS A 91 -1.56 0.68 -17.06
N VAL A 92 -0.89 -0.25 -17.72
CA VAL A 92 0.07 0.03 -18.79
C VAL A 92 -0.24 -0.73 -20.06
N THR A 93 0.19 -0.17 -21.19
CA THR A 93 0.12 -0.78 -22.52
C THR A 93 1.48 -0.74 -23.20
N ASN A 94 1.79 -1.73 -24.03
CA ASN A 94 2.94 -1.68 -24.92
C ASN A 94 2.53 -1.20 -26.33
N HIS A 95 3.49 -1.12 -27.26
CA HIS A 95 3.27 -0.70 -28.64
C HIS A 95 2.38 -1.68 -29.47
N GLU A 96 2.20 -2.91 -29.01
CA GLU A 96 1.32 -3.92 -29.64
C GLU A 96 -0.12 -3.80 -29.12
N GLY A 97 -0.39 -2.90 -28.16
CA GLY A 97 -1.68 -2.77 -27.50
C GLY A 97 -1.93 -3.78 -26.38
N ASN A 98 -0.92 -4.56 -26.00
CA ASN A 98 -1.02 -5.50 -24.88
C ASN A 98 -1.06 -4.72 -23.56
N ARG A 99 -2.10 -4.97 -22.76
CA ARG A 99 -2.32 -4.30 -21.47
C ARG A 99 -1.88 -5.17 -20.30
N LYS A 100 -1.31 -4.55 -19.28
CA LYS A 100 -0.94 -5.21 -18.02
C LYS A 100 -1.15 -4.28 -16.83
N LEU A 101 -1.35 -4.87 -15.66
CA LEU A 101 -1.13 -4.19 -14.38
C LEU A 101 0.27 -4.47 -13.87
N THR A 102 1.06 -3.41 -13.70
CA THR A 102 2.44 -3.48 -13.18
C THR A 102 2.49 -3.12 -11.71
N VAL A 103 3.20 -3.91 -10.91
CA VAL A 103 3.45 -3.66 -9.49
C VAL A 103 4.50 -2.56 -9.35
N ILE A 104 4.18 -1.52 -8.57
CA ILE A 104 5.06 -0.38 -8.29
C ILE A 104 5.66 -0.50 -6.88
N GLU A 105 4.84 -0.83 -5.90
CA GLU A 105 5.24 -1.06 -4.51
C GLU A 105 4.19 -1.88 -3.75
N THR A 106 4.61 -2.57 -2.70
CA THR A 106 3.73 -3.35 -1.80
C THR A 106 3.99 -2.91 -0.37
N ASN A 107 2.93 -2.57 0.37
CA ASN A 107 2.99 -1.89 1.66
C ASN A 107 2.42 -2.75 2.80
N SER A 108 3.13 -2.84 3.93
CA SER A 108 2.72 -3.64 5.10
C SER A 108 1.91 -2.93 6.21
N CYS A 109 1.61 -1.65 6.05
CA CYS A 109 0.53 -0.98 6.80
C CYS A 109 -0.20 -0.02 5.84
N PRO A 110 -1.01 -0.55 4.91
CA PRO A 110 -1.67 0.27 3.89
C PRO A 110 -2.78 1.13 4.49
N SER A 111 -2.95 2.34 3.96
CA SER A 111 -4.19 3.11 4.11
C SER A 111 -5.14 2.83 2.98
N GLY A 112 -6.44 2.92 3.23
CA GLY A 112 -7.39 2.89 2.13
C GLY A 112 -8.82 2.56 2.49
N GLN A 113 -9.09 2.07 3.71
CA GLN A 113 -10.46 1.77 4.12
C GLN A 113 -11.31 3.02 4.00
N LYS A 114 -10.86 4.14 4.56
CA LYS A 114 -11.53 5.45 4.46
C LYS A 114 -11.82 5.95 3.03
N SER A 115 -11.26 5.31 1.99
CA SER A 115 -11.40 5.63 0.56
C SER A 115 -12.24 4.60 -0.23
N MET A 116 -12.74 3.55 0.42
CA MET A 116 -13.54 2.50 -0.21
C MET A 116 -15.03 2.68 0.13
N PRO A 117 -15.93 2.83 -0.86
CA PRO A 117 -17.37 2.78 -0.63
C PRO A 117 -17.78 1.50 0.10
N LEU A 118 -18.79 1.61 0.98
CA LEU A 118 -19.31 0.45 1.70
C LEU A 118 -19.90 -0.58 0.72
N LEU A 119 -19.62 -1.86 0.97
CA LEU A 119 -20.24 -2.97 0.22
C LEU A 119 -21.73 -3.10 0.56
N ASP A 120 -22.06 -2.92 1.83
CA ASP A 120 -23.41 -2.87 2.37
C ASP A 120 -23.53 -1.60 3.20
N MET A 121 -24.49 -0.75 2.86
CA MET A 121 -24.74 0.53 3.54
C MET A 121 -25.18 0.37 4.99
N ASN A 122 -25.74 -0.80 5.36
CA ASN A 122 -26.11 -1.10 6.75
C ASN A 122 -24.92 -1.62 7.57
N ALA A 123 -23.83 -2.03 6.91
CA ALA A 123 -22.63 -2.53 7.54
C ALA A 123 -21.60 -1.40 7.68
N GLU A 124 -21.85 -0.46 8.60
CA GLU A 124 -21.11 0.80 8.73
C GLU A 124 -19.59 0.66 8.97
N LYS A 125 -19.16 -0.46 9.57
CA LYS A 125 -17.75 -0.81 9.79
C LYS A 125 -17.05 -1.32 8.52
N GLY A 126 -17.81 -1.69 7.49
CA GLY A 126 -17.32 -2.05 6.16
C GLY A 126 -16.08 -2.96 6.18
N GLY A 127 -15.03 -2.52 5.48
CA GLY A 127 -13.77 -3.26 5.38
C GLY A 127 -12.95 -3.31 6.67
N TYR A 128 -13.17 -2.42 7.65
CA TYR A 128 -12.54 -2.56 8.97
C TYR A 128 -12.98 -3.88 9.61
N LYS A 129 -14.30 -4.12 9.67
CA LYS A 129 -14.88 -5.34 10.26
C LYS A 129 -14.38 -6.60 9.56
N ARG A 130 -14.37 -6.61 8.22
CA ARG A 130 -13.86 -7.75 7.42
C ARG A 130 -12.40 -8.09 7.75
N LEU A 131 -11.53 -7.09 7.88
CA LEU A 131 -10.13 -7.33 8.25
C LEU A 131 -10.00 -7.87 9.67
N ILE A 132 -10.73 -7.28 10.62
CA ILE A 132 -10.63 -7.67 12.03
C ILE A 132 -11.20 -9.07 12.24
N GLU A 133 -12.40 -9.38 11.74
CA GLU A 133 -13.05 -10.67 11.96
C GLU A 133 -12.36 -11.82 11.22
N SER A 134 -11.96 -11.63 9.96
CA SER A 134 -11.43 -12.73 9.15
C SER A 134 -9.90 -12.88 9.21
N THR A 135 -9.18 -11.90 9.77
CA THR A 135 -7.71 -11.95 9.86
C THR A 135 -7.20 -11.73 11.27
N PHE A 136 -7.46 -10.56 11.87
CA PHE A 136 -6.84 -10.22 13.15
C PHE A 136 -7.35 -11.09 14.29
N LYS A 137 -8.67 -11.30 14.38
CA LYS A 137 -9.29 -12.11 15.43
C LYS A 137 -8.79 -13.56 15.44
N PRO A 138 -8.78 -14.30 14.32
CA PRO A 138 -8.20 -15.64 14.28
C PRO A 138 -6.73 -15.67 14.71
N MET A 139 -5.94 -14.64 14.39
CA MET A 139 -4.54 -14.57 14.84
C MET A 139 -4.46 -14.37 16.36
N VAL A 140 -5.28 -13.50 16.94
CA VAL A 140 -5.32 -13.27 18.39
C VAL A 140 -5.80 -14.52 19.13
N ASP A 141 -6.88 -15.15 18.65
CA ASP A 141 -7.45 -16.36 19.27
C ASP A 141 -6.45 -17.53 19.24
N GLY A 142 -5.58 -17.58 18.23
CA GLY A 142 -4.51 -18.58 18.09
C GLY A 142 -3.18 -18.22 18.75
N HIS A 143 -3.08 -17.06 19.41
CA HIS A 143 -1.84 -16.58 20.02
C HIS A 143 -1.90 -16.69 21.55
N ASP A 144 -1.02 -17.51 22.12
CA ASP A 144 -0.98 -17.78 23.56
C ASP A 144 -0.18 -16.70 24.30
N GLU A 145 -0.85 -15.61 24.65
CA GLU A 145 -0.27 -14.50 25.40
C GLU A 145 -1.35 -13.74 26.19
N SER A 146 -1.01 -13.28 27.39
CA SER A 146 -1.94 -12.56 28.27
C SER A 146 -1.84 -11.04 28.15
N GLY A 147 -2.89 -10.32 28.51
CA GLY A 147 -2.89 -8.85 28.51
C GLY A 147 -4.02 -8.27 27.67
N VAL A 148 -3.97 -6.97 27.42
CA VAL A 148 -5.02 -6.22 26.72
C VAL A 148 -4.78 -6.16 25.21
N LEU A 149 -5.76 -5.63 24.46
CA LEU A 149 -5.62 -5.30 23.05
C LEU A 149 -5.20 -3.84 22.86
N ALA A 150 -4.44 -3.58 21.80
CA ALA A 150 -4.04 -2.22 21.46
C ALA A 150 -4.08 -1.93 19.95
N VAL A 151 -4.14 -0.65 19.61
CA VAL A 151 -3.80 -0.12 18.30
C VAL A 151 -2.67 0.89 18.47
N ILE A 152 -1.55 0.67 17.79
CA ILE A 152 -0.40 1.59 17.83
C ILE A 152 -0.24 2.30 16.49
N TYR A 153 0.00 3.62 16.51
CA TYR A 153 0.02 4.40 15.27
C TYR A 153 0.94 5.62 15.32
N ASP A 154 1.45 6.05 14.16
CA ASP A 154 2.42 7.15 14.07
C ASP A 154 2.01 8.33 13.17
N LYS A 155 0.78 8.30 12.62
CA LYS A 155 0.24 9.34 11.72
C LYS A 155 -1.19 9.71 12.08
N ASN A 156 -1.93 10.33 11.15
CA ASN A 156 -3.32 10.74 11.36
C ASN A 156 -4.19 9.60 11.96
N PRO A 157 -4.95 9.86 13.05
CA PRO A 157 -5.68 8.82 13.79
C PRO A 157 -6.94 8.30 13.08
N MET A 158 -7.44 8.93 12.01
CA MET A 158 -8.76 8.61 11.41
C MET A 158 -9.04 7.11 11.21
N GLU A 159 -8.17 6.39 10.49
CA GLU A 159 -8.36 4.94 10.29
C GLU A 159 -8.01 4.15 11.56
N ASN A 160 -7.07 4.64 12.38
CA ASN A 160 -6.59 3.95 13.57
C ASN A 160 -7.67 3.87 14.66
N VAL A 161 -8.44 4.95 14.83
CA VAL A 161 -9.61 4.96 15.73
C VAL A 161 -10.68 4.01 15.18
N GLY A 162 -10.90 4.00 13.86
CA GLY A 162 -11.82 3.06 13.22
C GLY A 162 -11.43 1.59 13.43
N TYR A 163 -10.13 1.26 13.34
CA TYR A 163 -9.63 -0.07 13.71
C TYR A 163 -9.81 -0.35 15.20
N ALA A 164 -9.45 0.57 16.09
CA ALA A 164 -9.58 0.38 17.53
C ALA A 164 -11.03 0.13 17.96
N ALA A 165 -11.98 0.94 17.49
CA ALA A 165 -13.39 0.78 17.79
C ALA A 165 -13.96 -0.52 17.19
N THR A 166 -13.54 -0.88 15.98
CA THR A 166 -13.93 -2.17 15.38
C THR A 166 -13.39 -3.36 16.16
N ILE A 167 -12.13 -3.29 16.64
CA ILE A 167 -11.54 -4.33 17.49
C ILE A 167 -12.31 -4.42 18.81
N ALA A 168 -12.62 -3.29 19.46
CA ALA A 168 -13.37 -3.28 20.70
C ALA A 168 -14.73 -3.97 20.55
N ASP A 169 -15.45 -3.68 19.47
CA ASP A 169 -16.73 -4.32 19.15
C ASP A 169 -16.64 -5.81 18.83
N VAL A 170 -15.62 -6.23 18.08
CA VAL A 170 -15.46 -7.65 17.67
C VAL A 170 -15.04 -8.53 18.84
N PHE A 171 -14.23 -7.99 19.77
CA PHE A 171 -13.76 -8.74 20.94
C PHE A 171 -14.64 -8.55 22.19
N GLY A 172 -15.50 -7.51 22.21
CA GLY A 172 -16.32 -7.20 23.37
C GLY A 172 -15.51 -6.73 24.58
N GLU A 173 -14.35 -6.10 24.34
CA GLU A 173 -13.45 -5.59 25.40
C GLU A 173 -12.82 -4.25 24.98
N ASN A 174 -12.24 -3.54 25.96
CA ASN A 174 -11.64 -2.23 25.69
C ASN A 174 -10.29 -2.37 24.98
N VAL A 175 -9.99 -1.41 24.10
CA VAL A 175 -8.77 -1.36 23.29
C VAL A 175 -7.99 -0.09 23.57
N TYR A 176 -6.69 -0.22 23.80
CA TYR A 176 -5.80 0.93 23.98
C TYR A 176 -5.34 1.48 22.63
N LEU A 177 -5.76 2.69 22.28
CA LEU A 177 -5.25 3.42 21.12
C LEU A 177 -4.06 4.29 21.58
N ALA A 178 -2.86 3.94 21.17
CA ALA A 178 -1.62 4.60 21.60
C ALA A 178 -0.83 5.18 20.42
N LYS A 179 -0.51 6.47 20.53
CA LYS A 179 0.36 7.14 19.57
C LYS A 179 1.80 6.73 19.85
N PHE A 180 2.49 6.26 18.82
CA PHE A 180 3.88 5.84 18.89
C PHE A 180 4.61 6.47 17.72
N VAL A 181 5.22 7.63 17.89
CA VAL A 181 5.94 8.39 16.83
C VAL A 181 7.45 8.22 16.93
N THR A 182 8.18 8.46 15.83
CA THR A 182 9.64 8.36 15.86
C THR A 182 10.25 9.55 16.63
N GLY A 183 11.34 9.31 17.35
CA GLY A 183 12.05 10.33 18.15
C GLY A 183 11.30 10.80 19.40
N ASP A 184 10.19 10.16 19.78
CA ASP A 184 9.54 10.41 21.06
C ASP A 184 10.43 9.89 22.20
N GLY A 185 10.82 10.77 23.12
CA GLY A 185 11.66 10.43 24.27
C GLY A 185 10.88 9.77 25.41
N ASP A 186 9.55 9.91 25.45
CA ASP A 186 8.67 9.30 26.45
C ASP A 186 7.40 8.73 25.78
N PRO A 187 7.54 7.76 24.86
CA PRO A 187 6.41 7.20 24.16
C PRO A 187 5.52 6.42 25.15
N PRO A 188 4.20 6.41 24.96
CA PRO A 188 3.29 5.63 25.80
C PRO A 188 3.31 4.12 25.49
N VAL A 189 4.27 3.66 24.69
CA VAL A 189 4.46 2.27 24.30
C VAL A 189 5.90 1.90 24.57
N ARG A 190 6.12 0.75 25.19
CA ARG A 190 7.46 0.19 25.40
C ARG A 190 7.48 -1.29 25.13
N PHE A 191 8.65 -1.81 24.81
CA PHE A 191 8.90 -3.24 24.67
C PHE A 191 9.97 -3.67 25.68
N ASP A 192 9.69 -4.72 26.45
CA ASP A 192 10.66 -5.39 27.32
C ASP A 192 10.69 -6.88 26.99
N GLY A 193 11.87 -7.41 26.66
CA GLY A 193 12.02 -8.82 26.24
C GLY A 193 11.06 -9.28 25.14
N GLY A 194 10.69 -8.37 24.21
CA GLY A 194 9.74 -8.61 23.12
C GLY A 194 8.26 -8.47 23.47
N LYS A 195 7.92 -8.29 24.75
CA LYS A 195 6.56 -8.04 25.25
C LYS A 195 6.24 -6.56 25.22
N MET A 196 5.12 -6.18 24.63
CA MET A 196 4.65 -4.79 24.58
C MET A 196 3.88 -4.44 25.85
N SER A 197 4.09 -3.23 26.35
CA SER A 197 3.20 -2.58 27.33
C SER A 197 2.76 -1.22 26.82
N VAL A 198 1.55 -0.82 27.19
CA VAL A 198 0.98 0.51 26.93
C VAL A 198 0.73 1.24 28.24
N ARG A 199 0.96 2.55 28.26
CA ARG A 199 0.72 3.42 29.41
C ARG A 199 -0.75 3.79 29.49
N SER A 200 -1.39 3.54 30.62
CA SER A 200 -2.79 3.93 30.87
C SER A 200 -2.92 5.41 31.20
N GLU A 201 -4.15 5.92 31.26
CA GLU A 201 -4.43 7.29 31.74
C GLU A 201 -4.00 7.54 33.19
N LYS A 202 -3.78 6.47 33.97
CA LYS A 202 -3.29 6.52 35.36
C LYS A 202 -1.76 6.37 35.46
N GLU A 203 -1.05 6.41 34.32
CA GLU A 203 0.40 6.20 34.21
C GLU A 203 0.87 4.77 34.54
N ASP A 204 -0.05 3.81 34.76
CA ASP A 204 0.29 2.39 34.91
C ASP A 204 0.66 1.76 33.56
N TRP A 205 1.67 0.89 33.55
CA TRP A 205 2.05 0.10 32.37
C TRP A 205 1.28 -1.21 32.32
N ILE A 206 0.50 -1.40 31.25
CA ILE A 206 -0.37 -2.55 31.06
C ILE A 206 0.18 -3.41 29.93
N GLU A 207 0.34 -4.70 30.18
CA GLU A 207 0.82 -5.66 29.20
C GLU A 207 -0.20 -5.89 28.07
N VAL A 208 0.31 -6.01 26.85
CA VAL A 208 -0.49 -6.17 25.64
C VAL A 208 -0.25 -7.55 25.04
N ARG A 209 -1.32 -8.29 24.78
CA ARG A 209 -1.24 -9.61 24.13
C ARG A 209 -1.19 -9.53 22.62
N ALA A 210 -1.91 -8.57 22.05
CA ALA A 210 -1.92 -8.31 20.63
C ALA A 210 -2.15 -6.83 20.32
N ALA A 211 -1.48 -6.32 19.30
CA ALA A 211 -1.66 -4.98 18.80
C ALA A 211 -1.88 -4.95 17.28
N PHE A 212 -2.93 -4.23 16.86
CA PHE A 212 -3.06 -3.83 15.47
C PHE A 212 -2.08 -2.69 15.20
N ARG A 213 -1.11 -2.95 14.33
CA ARG A 213 0.03 -2.05 14.14
C ARG A 213 -0.18 -1.18 12.91
N TYR A 214 -0.19 0.13 13.14
CA TYR A 214 -0.18 1.17 12.13
C TYR A 214 1.00 2.15 12.33
N VAL A 215 2.17 1.58 12.60
CA VAL A 215 3.44 2.31 12.71
C VAL A 215 4.17 2.19 11.37
N THR A 216 4.32 3.32 10.68
CA THR A 216 4.65 3.39 9.25
C THR A 216 6.01 4.02 8.94
N GLN A 217 6.43 5.06 9.67
CA GLN A 217 7.64 5.82 9.40
C GLN A 217 8.79 5.26 10.22
N MET A 218 9.78 4.61 9.60
CA MET A 218 10.91 4.00 10.32
C MET A 218 10.47 3.12 11.51
N PRO A 219 9.64 2.09 11.27
CA PRO A 219 9.15 1.24 12.35
C PRO A 219 10.25 0.44 13.06
N TRP A 220 11.39 0.20 12.42
CA TRP A 220 12.54 -0.52 12.99
C TRP A 220 13.22 0.21 14.14
N ASP A 221 13.01 1.52 14.29
CA ASP A 221 13.56 2.28 15.43
C ASP A 221 12.86 1.93 16.76
N ARG A 222 11.70 1.25 16.68
CA ARG A 222 10.72 1.19 17.77
C ARG A 222 10.11 -0.18 17.99
N LEU A 223 9.96 -0.98 16.93
CA LEU A 223 9.39 -2.32 17.03
C LEU A 223 10.53 -3.35 17.11
N PRO A 224 10.45 -4.33 18.01
CA PRO A 224 11.42 -5.42 18.03
C PRO A 224 11.12 -6.45 16.93
N LEU A 225 12.17 -7.16 16.50
CA LEU A 225 12.02 -8.46 15.84
C LEU A 225 11.53 -9.50 16.86
N ALA A 226 10.86 -10.54 16.37
CA ALA A 226 10.39 -11.66 17.18
C ALA A 226 9.61 -11.21 18.44
N SER A 227 8.66 -10.27 18.26
CA SER A 227 7.81 -9.80 19.35
C SER A 227 6.99 -10.95 19.95
N LYS A 228 6.92 -11.00 21.29
CA LYS A 228 6.02 -11.90 22.02
C LYS A 228 4.57 -11.42 21.95
N THR A 229 4.36 -10.11 21.98
CA THR A 229 3.06 -9.52 21.63
C THR A 229 2.79 -9.75 20.15
N LEU A 230 1.61 -10.26 19.81
CA LEU A 230 1.22 -10.42 18.42
C LEU A 230 1.06 -9.05 17.74
N LEU A 231 1.76 -8.83 16.63
CA LEU A 231 1.66 -7.61 15.82
C LEU A 231 1.14 -7.93 14.42
N LEU A 232 0.09 -7.23 13.98
CA LEU A 232 -0.39 -7.30 12.58
C LEU A 232 0.01 -6.02 11.82
N ASN A 233 0.93 -6.05 10.86
CA ASN A 233 1.95 -7.08 10.61
C ASN A 233 3.18 -6.88 11.53
N PRO A 234 4.00 -7.91 11.77
CA PRO A 234 5.23 -7.78 12.54
C PRO A 234 6.33 -7.05 11.71
N LEU A 235 7.46 -6.70 12.35
CA LEU A 235 8.51 -5.88 11.74
C LEU A 235 9.18 -6.59 10.55
N GLU A 236 9.29 -7.90 10.61
CA GLU A 236 9.88 -8.80 9.62
C GLU A 236 9.27 -8.57 8.24
N ALA A 237 7.95 -8.40 8.16
CA ALA A 237 7.26 -8.11 6.90
C ALA A 237 7.72 -6.78 6.27
N CYS A 238 8.08 -5.78 7.09
CA CYS A 238 8.62 -4.51 6.58
C CYS A 238 10.01 -4.68 5.99
N LEU A 239 10.91 -5.30 6.76
CA LEU A 239 12.32 -5.47 6.38
C LEU A 239 12.47 -6.41 5.18
N ALA A 240 11.62 -7.42 5.06
CA ALA A 240 11.64 -8.36 3.94
C ALA A 240 11.16 -7.77 2.61
N GLY A 241 10.52 -6.60 2.60
CA GLY A 241 10.08 -5.94 1.37
C GLY A 241 8.80 -5.13 1.49
N GLY A 242 8.00 -5.33 2.54
CA GLY A 242 6.75 -4.58 2.74
C GLY A 242 6.94 -3.09 3.03
N ARG A 243 8.18 -2.64 3.28
CA ARG A 243 8.58 -1.22 3.35
C ARG A 243 9.96 -0.90 2.76
N ASN A 244 10.78 -1.92 2.48
CA ASN A 244 12.07 -1.73 1.82
C ASN A 244 11.98 -2.14 0.34
N LYS A 245 12.11 -1.17 -0.57
CA LYS A 245 11.92 -1.41 -2.01
C LYS A 245 13.01 -2.30 -2.63
N THR A 246 14.23 -2.28 -2.09
CA THR A 246 15.33 -3.12 -2.60
C THR A 246 15.02 -4.57 -2.32
N MET A 247 14.60 -4.83 -1.09
CA MET A 247 14.21 -6.16 -0.62
C MET A 247 12.98 -6.67 -1.38
N ALA A 248 11.98 -5.81 -1.64
CA ALA A 248 10.83 -6.17 -2.48
C ALA A 248 11.24 -6.53 -3.92
N SER A 249 12.08 -5.71 -4.56
CA SER A 249 12.55 -5.97 -5.92
C SER A 249 13.29 -7.30 -6.03
N ARG A 250 14.12 -7.63 -5.04
CA ARG A 250 14.79 -8.93 -4.96
C ARG A 250 13.79 -10.08 -4.79
N ALA A 251 12.81 -9.94 -3.89
CA ALA A 251 11.78 -10.95 -3.67
C ALA A 251 11.02 -11.26 -4.97
N TYR A 252 10.67 -10.24 -5.74
CA TYR A 252 9.93 -10.39 -6.99
C TYR A 252 10.74 -11.11 -8.07
N GLU A 253 12.03 -10.82 -8.18
CA GLU A 253 12.92 -11.50 -9.11
C GLU A 253 13.10 -12.98 -8.75
N GLU A 254 13.32 -13.29 -7.47
CA GLU A 254 13.40 -14.67 -6.98
C GLU A 254 12.08 -15.43 -7.24
N PHE A 255 10.92 -14.78 -7.02
CA PHE A 255 9.62 -15.36 -7.33
C PHE A 255 9.45 -15.67 -8.83
N ASN A 256 9.81 -14.72 -9.69
CA ASN A 256 9.70 -14.87 -11.15
C ASN A 256 10.61 -15.99 -11.67
N ALA A 257 11.84 -16.09 -11.15
CA ALA A 257 12.75 -17.16 -11.50
C ALA A 257 12.21 -18.53 -11.06
N ALA A 258 11.62 -18.62 -9.86
CA ALA A 258 11.05 -19.86 -9.34
C ALA A 258 9.75 -20.29 -10.03
N ASN A 259 9.07 -19.39 -10.75
CA ASN A 259 7.76 -19.64 -11.36
C ASN A 259 7.75 -19.49 -12.88
N SER A 260 8.92 -19.43 -13.53
CA SER A 260 9.01 -19.33 -15.00
C SER A 260 8.23 -20.45 -15.71
N ASP A 261 8.34 -21.68 -15.20
CA ASP A 261 7.70 -22.87 -15.79
C ASP A 261 6.20 -22.96 -15.45
N ASN A 262 5.74 -22.17 -14.48
CA ASN A 262 4.33 -22.07 -14.11
C ASN A 262 3.58 -21.02 -14.94
N GLY A 263 4.26 -20.28 -15.83
CA GLY A 263 3.64 -19.25 -16.66
C GLY A 263 3.01 -18.10 -15.88
N ILE A 264 3.46 -17.87 -14.65
CA ILE A 264 3.04 -16.77 -13.77
C ILE A 264 4.25 -15.95 -13.35
N GLY A 265 4.03 -14.67 -13.11
CA GLY A 265 5.09 -13.77 -12.72
C GLY A 265 4.58 -12.41 -12.29
N ILE A 266 5.33 -11.78 -11.40
CA ILE A 266 5.15 -10.40 -10.97
C ILE A 266 5.71 -9.50 -12.06
N PHE A 267 4.83 -8.69 -12.62
CA PHE A 267 5.20 -7.73 -13.66
C PHE A 267 5.57 -6.40 -13.00
N THR A 268 6.84 -6.02 -13.10
CA THR A 268 7.38 -4.74 -12.60
C THR A 268 8.09 -3.99 -13.73
N PRO A 269 8.24 -2.66 -13.62
CA PRO A 269 9.16 -1.94 -14.50
C PRO A 269 10.59 -2.49 -14.35
N GLN A 270 11.42 -2.33 -15.39
CA GLN A 270 12.83 -2.68 -15.29
C GLN A 270 13.45 -1.93 -14.11
N THR A 271 14.15 -2.65 -13.22
CA THR A 271 14.61 -2.14 -11.93
C THR A 271 16.08 -2.48 -11.73
N PHE A 272 16.86 -1.48 -11.33
CA PHE A 272 18.25 -1.59 -10.94
C PHE A 272 18.37 -1.24 -9.46
N ARG A 273 19.10 -2.06 -8.71
CA ARG A 273 19.29 -1.93 -7.26
C ARG A 273 20.72 -1.48 -6.97
N GLU A 274 20.95 -1.00 -5.75
CA GLU A 274 22.28 -0.61 -5.26
C GLU A 274 22.98 0.45 -6.13
N VAL A 275 22.21 1.35 -6.72
CA VAL A 275 22.74 2.39 -7.61
C VAL A 275 23.35 3.52 -6.80
N GLU A 276 24.59 3.89 -7.11
CA GLU A 276 25.26 5.04 -6.50
C GLU A 276 24.85 6.35 -7.17
N ILE A 277 24.95 7.48 -6.46
CA ILE A 277 24.61 8.80 -7.02
C ILE A 277 25.41 9.15 -8.29
N ASN A 278 26.70 8.76 -8.34
CA ASN A 278 27.59 9.02 -9.48
C ASN A 278 27.23 8.19 -10.74
N GLN A 279 26.43 7.13 -10.60
CA GLN A 279 26.01 6.24 -11.69
C GLN A 279 24.70 6.71 -12.35
N LEU A 280 23.97 7.65 -11.74
CA LEU A 280 22.62 8.03 -12.19
C LEU A 280 22.58 8.56 -13.64
N ASN A 281 23.60 9.32 -14.07
CA ASN A 281 23.71 9.78 -15.46
C ASN A 281 23.84 8.60 -16.46
N GLY A 282 24.57 7.55 -16.07
CA GLY A 282 24.71 6.34 -16.88
C GLY A 282 23.38 5.62 -17.05
N TYR A 283 22.61 5.48 -15.97
CA TYR A 283 21.28 4.85 -16.03
C TYR A 283 20.25 5.68 -16.80
N LEU A 284 20.29 7.01 -16.71
CA LEU A 284 19.42 7.87 -17.52
C LEU A 284 19.66 7.60 -19.02
N SER A 285 20.92 7.49 -19.42
CA SER A 285 21.31 7.18 -20.80
C SER A 285 20.88 5.75 -21.19
N GLN A 286 21.11 4.77 -20.31
CA GLN A 286 20.75 3.37 -20.54
C GLN A 286 19.23 3.16 -20.69
N LEU A 287 18.42 3.93 -19.96
CA LEU A 287 16.96 3.88 -19.99
C LEU A 287 16.33 4.80 -21.04
N GLY A 288 17.13 5.39 -21.93
CA GLY A 288 16.62 6.17 -23.06
C GLY A 288 16.13 7.57 -22.68
N GLY A 289 16.73 8.18 -21.65
CA GLY A 289 16.48 9.58 -21.29
C GLY A 289 15.36 9.80 -20.27
N SER A 290 14.78 8.73 -19.71
CA SER A 290 13.84 8.87 -18.59
C SER A 290 13.95 7.73 -17.57
N MET A 291 13.74 8.04 -16.30
CA MET A 291 13.81 7.06 -15.22
C MET A 291 13.07 7.53 -13.96
N VAL A 292 12.94 6.65 -12.98
CA VAL A 292 12.49 6.97 -11.63
C VAL A 292 13.57 6.58 -10.64
N ILE A 293 14.02 7.52 -9.82
CA ILE A 293 14.93 7.25 -8.70
C ILE A 293 14.09 7.09 -7.42
N LYS A 294 14.36 6.05 -6.64
CA LYS A 294 13.66 5.77 -5.38
C LYS A 294 14.65 5.51 -4.25
N VAL A 295 14.43 6.19 -3.12
CA VAL A 295 15.07 5.88 -1.83
C VAL A 295 14.40 4.61 -1.25
N PRO A 296 15.17 3.55 -0.92
CA PRO A 296 14.63 2.24 -0.55
C PRO A 296 13.59 2.27 0.58
N ASP A 297 13.92 2.95 1.68
CA ASP A 297 13.15 2.93 2.94
C ASP A 297 12.14 4.08 3.10
N SER A 298 12.12 5.00 2.13
CA SER A 298 11.21 6.15 2.15
C SER A 298 9.76 5.75 1.79
N ASN A 299 8.76 6.50 2.28
CA ASN A 299 7.35 6.18 2.09
C ASN A 299 6.53 7.41 1.64
N ALA A 300 5.28 7.17 1.20
CA ALA A 300 4.32 8.22 0.84
C ALA A 300 4.84 9.20 -0.22
N GLY A 301 5.50 8.70 -1.26
CA GLY A 301 6.03 9.49 -2.38
C GLY A 301 7.25 10.36 -2.04
N GLN A 302 7.72 10.36 -0.80
CA GLN A 302 8.97 11.02 -0.44
C GLN A 302 10.16 10.22 -0.99
N GLY A 303 11.22 10.90 -1.43
CA GLY A 303 12.39 10.21 -1.98
C GLY A 303 12.10 9.44 -3.27
N VAL A 304 11.08 9.85 -4.03
CA VAL A 304 10.81 9.36 -5.38
C VAL A 304 10.96 10.53 -6.34
N TYR A 305 11.78 10.38 -7.36
CA TYR A 305 12.07 11.41 -8.35
C TYR A 305 11.81 10.85 -9.73
N THR A 306 10.85 11.43 -10.45
CA THR A 306 10.65 11.16 -11.88
C THR A 306 11.59 12.07 -12.65
N ILE A 307 12.32 11.49 -13.61
CA ILE A 307 13.35 12.18 -14.38
C ILE A 307 12.99 12.01 -15.86
N VAL A 308 12.75 13.11 -16.57
CA VAL A 308 12.52 13.10 -18.03
C VAL A 308 13.50 13.97 -18.81
N ASN A 309 14.43 14.62 -18.11
CA ASN A 309 15.49 15.44 -18.72
C ASN A 309 16.66 15.63 -17.74
N GLN A 310 17.76 16.20 -18.24
CA GLN A 310 18.97 16.44 -17.45
C GLN A 310 18.75 17.43 -16.29
N GLN A 311 17.90 18.44 -16.47
CA GLN A 311 17.65 19.45 -15.45
C GLN A 311 16.99 18.84 -14.21
N GLU A 312 16.03 17.94 -14.39
CA GLU A 312 15.43 17.19 -13.27
C GLU A 312 16.44 16.27 -12.60
N LEU A 313 17.32 15.63 -13.38
CA LEU A 313 18.39 14.79 -12.83
C LEU A 313 19.34 15.60 -11.96
N ASP A 314 19.82 16.74 -12.44
CA ASP A 314 20.77 17.59 -11.72
C ASP A 314 20.16 18.07 -10.38
N LYS A 315 18.88 18.48 -10.41
CA LYS A 315 18.13 18.87 -9.21
C LYS A 315 17.96 17.71 -8.23
N ALA A 316 17.66 16.51 -8.72
CA ALA A 316 17.56 15.32 -7.87
C ALA A 316 18.93 14.98 -7.25
N MET A 317 20.00 14.99 -8.05
CA MET A 317 21.37 14.74 -7.59
C MET A 317 21.83 15.75 -6.53
N GLU A 318 21.48 17.03 -6.67
CA GLU A 318 21.79 18.04 -5.65
C GLU A 318 21.15 17.72 -4.29
N ILE A 319 19.90 17.26 -4.30
CA ILE A 319 19.19 16.86 -3.07
C ILE A 319 19.82 15.59 -2.48
N LEU A 320 20.09 14.60 -3.33
CA LEU A 320 20.63 13.30 -2.95
C LEU A 320 22.08 13.37 -2.46
N ALA A 321 22.86 14.35 -2.94
CA ALA A 321 24.25 14.56 -2.51
C ALA A 321 24.41 14.86 -1.02
N LYS A 322 23.33 15.17 -0.30
CA LYS A 322 23.32 15.31 1.17
C LYS A 322 23.67 14.02 1.90
N ASN A 323 23.41 12.86 1.28
CA ASN A 323 23.76 11.54 1.79
C ASN A 323 24.47 10.74 0.67
N PRO A 324 25.76 11.00 0.41
CA PRO A 324 26.46 10.47 -0.76
C PRO A 324 26.65 8.95 -0.73
N ASP A 325 26.63 8.35 0.46
CA ASP A 325 26.78 6.91 0.67
C ASP A 325 25.46 6.12 0.51
N ASP A 326 24.33 6.82 0.40
CA ASP A 326 23.03 6.19 0.19
C ASP A 326 23.00 5.44 -1.16
N ARG A 327 22.30 4.31 -1.14
CA ARG A 327 22.04 3.49 -2.34
C ARG A 327 20.61 3.67 -2.80
N TYR A 328 20.44 3.77 -4.11
CA TYR A 328 19.16 4.04 -4.74
C TYR A 328 18.67 2.87 -5.57
N ILE A 329 17.36 2.87 -5.80
CA ILE A 329 16.74 2.04 -6.82
C ILE A 329 16.42 2.94 -8.01
N VAL A 330 16.85 2.51 -9.19
CA VAL A 330 16.47 3.15 -10.45
C VAL A 330 15.49 2.25 -11.17
N GLN A 331 14.34 2.78 -11.56
CA GLN A 331 13.35 2.06 -12.35
C GLN A 331 13.10 2.76 -13.68
N GLN A 332 12.76 1.97 -14.70
CA GLN A 332 12.23 2.50 -15.94
C GLN A 332 10.96 3.30 -15.65
N LEU A 333 10.91 4.55 -16.14
CA LEU A 333 9.70 5.35 -16.10
C LEU A 333 8.68 4.74 -17.05
N ILE A 334 7.43 4.59 -16.60
CA ILE A 334 6.31 4.28 -17.47
C ILE A 334 5.96 5.57 -18.20
N ALA A 335 6.21 5.61 -19.51
CA ALA A 335 6.10 6.85 -20.27
C ALA A 335 4.64 7.23 -20.57
N SER A 336 4.37 8.50 -20.84
CA SER A 336 3.04 8.94 -21.28
C SER A 336 2.80 8.66 -22.76
N ASN A 337 3.85 8.77 -23.58
CA ASN A 337 3.84 8.58 -25.03
C ASN A 337 5.16 7.95 -25.49
N HIS A 338 5.23 7.59 -26.77
CA HIS A 338 6.48 7.15 -27.41
C HIS A 338 7.60 8.16 -27.12
N ILE A 339 8.73 7.65 -26.60
CA ILE A 339 9.95 8.44 -26.39
C ILE A 339 10.76 8.33 -27.69
N GLU A 340 10.93 9.44 -28.40
CA GLU A 340 11.72 9.48 -29.63
C GLU A 340 13.12 8.90 -29.40
N GLY A 341 13.61 8.10 -30.35
CA GLY A 341 14.94 7.49 -30.27
C GLY A 341 15.04 6.26 -29.36
N THR A 342 13.93 5.79 -28.77
CA THR A 342 13.88 4.54 -28.00
C THR A 342 13.23 3.40 -28.79
N ASP A 343 13.59 2.16 -28.45
CA ASP A 343 12.95 0.96 -29.00
C ASP A 343 11.54 0.78 -28.40
N PRO A 344 10.45 0.96 -29.16
CA PRO A 344 9.08 0.85 -28.64
C PRO A 344 8.75 -0.53 -28.07
N SER A 345 9.50 -1.58 -28.45
CA SER A 345 9.30 -2.93 -27.95
C SER A 345 9.72 -3.15 -26.51
N LYS A 346 10.53 -2.23 -25.98
CA LYS A 346 11.08 -2.31 -24.62
C LYS A 346 10.37 -1.38 -23.63
N ASN A 347 9.35 -0.66 -24.09
CA ASN A 347 8.70 0.39 -23.32
C ASN A 347 7.24 0.06 -23.01
N TRP A 348 6.82 0.54 -21.84
CA TRP A 348 5.44 0.50 -21.38
C TRP A 348 4.95 1.93 -21.19
N TYR A 349 3.70 2.14 -21.57
CA TYR A 349 3.05 3.44 -21.56
C TYR A 349 1.84 3.41 -20.63
N HIS A 350 1.59 4.51 -19.94
CA HIS A 350 0.36 4.64 -19.16
C HIS A 350 -0.87 4.56 -20.08
N VAL A 351 -1.86 3.74 -19.71
CA VAL A 351 -3.16 3.75 -20.39
C VAL A 351 -3.90 5.07 -20.11
N GLY A 352 -3.80 5.55 -18.87
CA GLY A 352 -4.45 6.79 -18.43
C GLY A 352 -5.96 6.67 -18.23
N THR A 353 -6.55 7.68 -17.60
CA THR A 353 -8.01 7.76 -17.47
C THR A 353 -8.68 7.91 -18.84
N ILE A 354 -9.94 7.54 -18.94
CA ILE A 354 -10.79 7.96 -20.06
C ILE A 354 -10.70 9.50 -20.18
N PRO A 355 -10.47 10.05 -21.38
CA PRO A 355 -10.36 11.49 -21.56
C PRO A 355 -11.63 12.22 -21.11
N ASP A 356 -11.47 13.34 -20.41
CA ASP A 356 -12.58 14.20 -20.04
C ASP A 356 -13.16 14.99 -21.23
N SER A 357 -14.16 15.84 -21.00
CA SER A 357 -14.78 16.67 -22.04
C SER A 357 -13.82 17.68 -22.70
N LYS A 358 -12.63 17.91 -22.15
CA LYS A 358 -11.55 18.72 -22.72
C LYS A 358 -10.45 17.86 -23.37
N GLY A 359 -10.71 16.55 -23.51
CA GLY A 359 -9.77 15.57 -24.04
C GLY A 359 -8.57 15.34 -23.13
N ARG A 360 -8.65 15.64 -21.83
CA ARG A 360 -7.53 15.44 -20.89
C ARG A 360 -7.60 14.04 -20.28
N SER A 361 -6.49 13.30 -20.34
CA SER A 361 -6.31 12.01 -19.70
C SER A 361 -5.23 12.12 -18.62
N TYR A 362 -5.36 11.41 -17.52
CA TYR A 362 -4.46 11.50 -16.37
C TYR A 362 -3.83 10.14 -16.06
N VAL A 363 -2.58 10.13 -15.64
CA VAL A 363 -1.99 8.94 -15.00
C VAL A 363 -2.80 8.64 -13.75
N PHE A 364 -3.08 7.36 -13.50
CA PHE A 364 -3.66 6.90 -12.26
C PHE A 364 -2.99 5.60 -11.80
N ASP A 365 -3.03 5.37 -10.51
CA ASP A 365 -2.68 4.08 -9.91
C ASP A 365 -3.92 3.34 -9.40
N ILE A 366 -3.73 2.08 -9.02
CA ILE A 366 -4.71 1.30 -8.27
C ILE A 366 -4.03 0.87 -6.98
N ARG A 367 -4.53 1.34 -5.84
CA ARG A 367 -4.18 0.77 -4.53
C ARG A 367 -5.09 -0.43 -4.29
N MET A 368 -4.56 -1.64 -4.45
CA MET A 368 -5.26 -2.88 -4.14
C MET A 368 -4.89 -3.35 -2.74
N MET A 369 -5.82 -3.25 -1.79
CA MET A 369 -5.65 -3.81 -0.45
C MET A 369 -6.21 -5.22 -0.39
N MET A 370 -5.51 -6.09 0.33
CA MET A 370 -5.87 -7.48 0.54
C MET A 370 -5.50 -7.94 1.94
N HIS A 371 -6.05 -9.08 2.32
CA HIS A 371 -5.75 -9.72 3.58
C HIS A 371 -5.83 -11.24 3.46
N ALA A 372 -5.16 -11.92 4.38
CA ALA A 372 -5.19 -13.36 4.51
C ALA A 372 -6.32 -13.78 5.46
N THR A 373 -7.11 -14.75 5.02
CA THR A 373 -8.22 -15.35 5.75
C THR A 373 -7.99 -16.86 5.88
N ASP A 374 -8.86 -17.55 6.60
CA ASP A 374 -8.91 -19.02 6.62
C ASP A 374 -9.13 -19.62 5.22
N GLU A 375 -9.84 -18.91 4.34
CA GLU A 375 -10.04 -19.26 2.92
C GLU A 375 -8.87 -18.86 1.99
N GLY A 376 -7.79 -18.30 2.54
CA GLY A 376 -6.65 -17.78 1.78
C GLY A 376 -6.71 -16.27 1.56
N MET A 377 -6.08 -15.77 0.50
CA MET A 377 -5.98 -14.36 0.18
C MET A 377 -7.30 -13.82 -0.39
N ARG A 378 -7.80 -12.69 0.11
CA ARG A 378 -9.02 -12.03 -0.35
C ARG A 378 -8.81 -10.54 -0.62
N PRO A 379 -9.47 -9.95 -1.64
CA PRO A 379 -9.43 -8.50 -1.84
C PRO A 379 -10.28 -7.81 -0.76
N LEU A 380 -9.73 -6.71 -0.23
CA LEU A 380 -10.28 -6.02 0.94
C LEU A 380 -10.86 -4.65 0.58
N ALA A 381 -10.08 -3.82 -0.12
CA ALA A 381 -10.45 -2.48 -0.54
C ALA A 381 -9.66 -2.09 -1.78
N ALA A 382 -10.23 -1.24 -2.65
CA ALA A 382 -9.52 -0.71 -3.80
C ALA A 382 -9.96 0.72 -4.11
N TYR A 383 -9.01 1.56 -4.48
CA TYR A 383 -9.25 2.91 -4.95
C TYR A 383 -8.10 3.36 -5.86
N SER A 384 -8.31 4.45 -6.57
CA SER A 384 -7.30 5.04 -7.45
C SER A 384 -6.95 6.45 -7.03
N ARG A 385 -5.72 6.86 -7.32
CA ARG A 385 -5.27 8.25 -7.21
C ARG A 385 -4.81 8.69 -8.60
N LYS A 386 -5.21 9.89 -9.02
CA LYS A 386 -4.78 10.46 -10.30
C LYS A 386 -3.68 11.52 -10.12
N ALA A 387 -2.85 11.67 -11.14
CA ALA A 387 -1.86 12.73 -11.21
C ALA A 387 -2.50 14.13 -11.28
N ASN A 388 -1.69 15.16 -11.03
CA ASN A 388 -2.14 16.55 -10.99
C ASN A 388 -2.40 17.10 -12.41
N LEU A 389 -1.45 16.84 -13.31
CA LEU A 389 -1.48 17.28 -14.69
C LEU A 389 -1.85 16.14 -15.65
N PRO A 390 -2.47 16.47 -16.80
CA PRO A 390 -2.82 15.48 -17.80
C PRO A 390 -1.59 14.89 -18.49
N LEU A 391 -1.62 13.58 -18.73
CA LEU A 391 -0.54 12.82 -19.37
C LEU A 391 -0.38 13.13 -20.86
N ASN A 392 -1.45 13.57 -21.51
CA ASN A 392 -1.54 13.77 -22.95
C ASN A 392 -1.39 15.25 -23.36
N ARG A 393 -0.68 16.04 -22.55
CA ARG A 393 -0.34 17.44 -22.83
C ARG A 393 1.14 17.68 -22.51
N PRO A 394 1.80 18.66 -23.15
CA PRO A 394 3.14 19.08 -22.74
C PRO A 394 3.15 19.50 -21.27
N ILE A 395 4.26 19.19 -20.58
CA ILE A 395 4.50 19.69 -19.22
C ILE A 395 4.66 21.22 -19.32
N PRO A 396 3.86 22.02 -18.59
CA PRO A 396 4.03 23.47 -18.60
C PRO A 396 5.42 23.88 -18.13
N GLU A 397 5.96 24.97 -18.67
CA GLU A 397 7.25 25.50 -18.26
C GLU A 397 7.30 25.75 -16.74
N GLY A 398 8.38 25.29 -16.11
CA GLY A 398 8.57 25.40 -14.66
C GLY A 398 7.84 24.36 -13.81
N MET A 399 7.10 23.42 -14.41
CA MET A 399 6.49 22.29 -13.69
C MET A 399 7.35 21.03 -13.78
N ASP A 400 7.20 20.15 -12.79
CA ASP A 400 7.99 18.94 -12.61
C ASP A 400 7.26 17.73 -13.23
N SER A 401 8.00 16.77 -13.77
CA SER A 401 7.43 15.52 -14.30
C SER A 401 6.65 14.74 -13.25
N TRP A 402 6.94 14.96 -11.96
CA TRP A 402 6.16 14.41 -10.86
C TRP A 402 4.69 14.84 -10.90
N ASP A 403 4.36 16.03 -11.41
CA ASP A 403 2.98 16.47 -11.54
C ASP A 403 2.19 15.67 -12.58
N VAL A 404 2.87 15.03 -13.53
CA VAL A 404 2.26 14.20 -14.58
C VAL A 404 2.22 12.72 -14.20
N TYR A 405 3.27 12.20 -13.58
CA TYR A 405 3.43 10.76 -13.30
C TYR A 405 3.16 10.39 -11.83
N GLY A 406 3.28 11.34 -10.92
CA GLY A 406 3.09 11.15 -9.48
C GLY A 406 1.62 11.18 -9.06
N THR A 407 1.15 10.08 -8.48
CA THR A 407 -0.25 9.90 -8.04
C THR A 407 -0.43 10.10 -6.53
N ASN A 408 0.64 10.26 -5.76
CA ASN A 408 0.58 10.30 -4.30
C ASN A 408 -0.19 11.54 -3.79
N LEU A 409 -1.18 11.36 -2.91
CA LEU A 409 -2.09 12.43 -2.47
C LEU A 409 -1.51 13.41 -1.44
N SER A 410 -0.44 13.04 -0.75
CA SER A 410 0.16 13.85 0.30
C SER A 410 0.85 15.08 -0.28
N ILE A 411 0.42 16.26 0.14
CA ILE A 411 1.03 17.54 -0.23
C ILE A 411 1.68 18.12 1.03
N LYS A 412 2.95 18.52 0.92
CA LYS A 412 3.64 19.23 2.00
C LYS A 412 3.26 20.72 1.93
N GLY A 413 2.48 21.20 2.89
CA GLY A 413 2.17 22.62 3.08
C GLY A 413 3.13 23.30 4.07
N GLU A 414 2.95 24.61 4.26
CA GLU A 414 3.75 25.43 5.18
C GLU A 414 3.57 24.98 6.65
N ASP A 415 2.35 24.60 7.04
CA ASP A 415 1.99 24.17 8.40
C ASP A 415 1.98 22.63 8.59
N GLY A 416 2.56 21.88 7.65
CA GLY A 416 2.59 20.41 7.67
C GLY A 416 1.86 19.77 6.48
N TRP A 417 1.45 18.51 6.62
CA TRP A 417 0.91 17.72 5.52
C TRP A 417 -0.59 17.95 5.29
N THR A 418 -0.98 18.20 4.04
CA THR A 418 -2.38 18.24 3.57
C THR A 418 -2.63 17.16 2.49
N TYR A 419 -3.89 16.98 2.08
CA TYR A 419 -4.31 15.96 1.10
C TYR A 419 -5.06 16.60 -0.07
N ALA A 420 -4.71 16.21 -1.30
CA ALA A 420 -5.48 16.53 -2.52
C ALA A 420 -6.63 15.54 -2.73
N ASP A 421 -7.74 15.73 -2.01
CA ASP A 421 -8.89 14.83 -2.06
C ASP A 421 -9.60 14.84 -3.43
N GLU A 422 -9.47 15.92 -4.20
CA GLU A 422 -9.98 16.04 -5.57
C GLU A 422 -9.30 15.08 -6.57
N ARG A 423 -8.12 14.56 -6.22
CA ARG A 423 -7.39 13.55 -7.00
C ARG A 423 -7.68 12.11 -6.57
N LEU A 424 -8.44 11.93 -5.49
CA LEU A 424 -8.93 10.62 -5.09
C LEU A 424 -10.09 10.18 -5.99
N MET A 425 -9.94 9.01 -6.60
CA MET A 425 -10.93 8.35 -7.44
C MET A 425 -11.46 7.11 -6.70
N LEU A 426 -12.67 7.26 -6.13
CA LEU A 426 -13.35 6.17 -5.44
C LEU A 426 -13.78 5.10 -6.45
N PHE A 427 -13.88 3.85 -6.02
CA PHE A 427 -14.46 2.78 -6.85
C PHE A 427 -16.01 2.79 -6.76
N ASP A 428 -16.58 3.99 -6.95
CA ASP A 428 -18.01 4.28 -6.91
C ASP A 428 -18.61 4.37 -8.32
N ILE A 429 -19.94 4.44 -8.40
CA ILE A 429 -20.68 4.56 -9.67
C ILE A 429 -20.22 5.75 -10.53
N ARG A 430 -19.70 6.82 -9.90
CA ARG A 430 -19.34 8.06 -10.61
C ARG A 430 -17.94 8.02 -11.21
N ASN A 431 -16.98 7.45 -10.49
CA ASN A 431 -15.56 7.58 -10.83
C ASN A 431 -15.00 6.32 -11.49
N PHE A 432 -15.52 5.12 -11.19
CA PHE A 432 -14.91 3.87 -11.66
C PHE A 432 -14.86 3.78 -13.21
N GLY A 433 -15.92 4.22 -13.89
CA GLY A 433 -15.95 4.24 -15.35
C GLY A 433 -14.88 5.13 -16.00
N LEU A 434 -14.36 6.12 -15.30
CA LEU A 434 -13.28 6.99 -15.78
C LEU A 434 -11.91 6.28 -15.80
N LEU A 435 -11.77 5.16 -15.09
CA LEU A 435 -10.51 4.41 -15.03
C LEU A 435 -10.37 3.44 -16.21
N GLY A 436 -11.46 3.14 -16.93
CA GLY A 436 -11.46 2.18 -18.04
C GLY A 436 -11.08 0.75 -17.63
N LEU A 437 -11.30 0.39 -16.36
CA LEU A 437 -10.99 -0.93 -15.81
C LEU A 437 -12.21 -1.86 -15.88
N GLY A 438 -11.98 -3.14 -16.19
CA GLY A 438 -12.98 -4.20 -16.15
C GLY A 438 -12.71 -5.23 -15.05
N MET A 439 -13.49 -6.30 -15.07
CA MET A 439 -13.34 -7.43 -14.15
C MET A 439 -11.96 -8.09 -14.28
N ASP A 440 -11.48 -8.21 -15.51
CA ASP A 440 -10.25 -8.91 -15.85
C ASP A 440 -9.03 -8.16 -15.33
N GLU A 441 -9.00 -6.82 -15.44
CA GLU A 441 -7.94 -6.01 -14.84
C GLU A 441 -7.98 -6.09 -13.31
N LEU A 442 -9.15 -6.09 -12.66
CA LEU A 442 -9.23 -6.23 -11.20
C LEU A 442 -8.70 -7.60 -10.72
N ILE A 443 -9.05 -8.68 -11.43
CA ILE A 443 -8.54 -10.03 -11.17
C ILE A 443 -7.02 -10.08 -11.38
N GLN A 444 -6.51 -9.55 -12.50
CA GLN A 444 -5.09 -9.50 -12.77
C GLN A 444 -4.34 -8.71 -11.69
N GLY A 445 -4.87 -7.56 -11.29
CA GLY A 445 -4.28 -6.70 -10.27
C GLY A 445 -4.25 -7.36 -8.91
N PHE A 446 -5.32 -8.04 -8.54
CA PHE A 446 -5.36 -8.82 -7.32
C PHE A 446 -4.33 -9.95 -7.33
N LEU A 447 -4.21 -10.72 -8.42
CA LEU A 447 -3.24 -11.80 -8.48
C LEU A 447 -1.79 -11.30 -8.50
N GLN A 448 -1.49 -10.21 -9.21
CA GLN A 448 -0.20 -9.52 -9.13
C GLN A 448 0.14 -9.13 -7.68
N SER A 449 -0.86 -8.66 -6.95
CA SER A 449 -0.75 -8.27 -5.55
C SER A 449 -0.50 -9.49 -4.65
N VAL A 450 -1.23 -10.60 -4.85
CA VAL A 450 -1.04 -11.86 -4.13
C VAL A 450 0.35 -12.43 -4.35
N MET A 451 0.84 -12.45 -5.60
CA MET A 451 2.19 -12.90 -5.92
C MET A 451 3.26 -12.03 -5.23
N ALA A 452 3.08 -10.70 -5.21
CA ALA A 452 4.00 -9.79 -4.53
C ALA A 452 4.05 -10.02 -3.00
N VAL A 453 2.89 -10.27 -2.37
CA VAL A 453 2.82 -10.62 -0.95
C VAL A 453 3.49 -11.96 -0.68
N TYR A 454 3.17 -12.98 -1.48
CA TYR A 454 3.79 -14.29 -1.36
C TYR A 454 5.32 -14.19 -1.45
N ALA A 455 5.83 -13.48 -2.47
CA ALA A 455 7.26 -13.30 -2.66
C ALA A 455 7.95 -12.67 -1.44
N ILE A 456 7.36 -11.59 -0.90
CA ILE A 456 7.90 -10.90 0.28
C ILE A 456 7.78 -11.75 1.54
N ASP A 457 6.68 -12.49 1.72
CA ASP A 457 6.51 -13.36 2.89
C ASP A 457 7.52 -14.52 2.87
N GLN A 458 7.72 -15.15 1.71
CA GLN A 458 8.74 -16.19 1.53
C GLN A 458 10.14 -15.66 1.81
N GLN A 459 10.42 -14.42 1.41
CA GLN A 459 11.66 -13.76 1.76
C GLN A 459 11.80 -13.52 3.27
N ALA A 460 10.73 -13.11 3.96
CA ALA A 460 10.71 -12.97 5.41
C ALA A 460 10.97 -14.31 6.11
N ILE A 461 10.35 -15.39 5.63
CA ILE A 461 10.57 -16.76 6.14
C ILE A 461 12.04 -17.14 5.99
N ARG A 462 12.66 -16.94 4.82
CA ARG A 462 14.09 -17.25 4.63
C ARG A 462 15.00 -16.45 5.58
N MET A 463 14.67 -15.18 5.85
CA MET A 463 15.50 -14.28 6.68
C MET A 463 15.35 -14.55 8.18
N TYR A 464 14.13 -14.83 8.64
CA TYR A 464 13.79 -14.80 10.06
C TYR A 464 13.27 -16.14 10.59
N ASN A 465 13.00 -17.12 9.72
CA ASN A 465 12.60 -18.47 10.10
C ASN A 465 13.06 -19.52 9.08
N PRO A 466 14.38 -19.71 8.88
CA PRO A 466 14.92 -20.58 7.84
C PRO A 466 14.56 -22.06 8.02
N LYS A 467 14.03 -22.47 9.18
CA LYS A 467 13.53 -23.84 9.42
C LYS A 467 12.16 -24.11 8.78
N LYS A 468 11.47 -23.07 8.29
CA LYS A 468 10.17 -23.14 7.60
C LYS A 468 10.28 -22.94 6.08
N SER A 469 11.49 -22.84 5.52
CA SER A 469 11.65 -22.80 4.06
C SER A 469 11.55 -24.22 3.52
N ASP A 470 10.35 -24.60 3.06
CA ASP A 470 10.13 -25.79 2.23
C ASP A 470 10.14 -25.42 0.74
#